data_AF-A0A1C4T680-F1
#
_entry.id   AF-A0A1C4T680-F1
#
_cell.length_a   1.000
_cell.length_b   1.000
_cell.length_c   1.000
_cell.angle_alpha   90.00
_cell.angle_beta   90.00
_cell.angle_gamma   90.00
#
_symmetry.space_group_name_H-M   'P 1'
#
loop_
_entity.id
_entity.type
_entity.pdbx_description
1 polymer ?
#
loop_
_entity_poly.entity_id
_entity_poly.type
_entity_poly.pdbx_seq_one_letter_code
_entity_poly.pdbx_strand_id
1 'polypeptide(L)'
;MNETASLRARAEIDLAALRANVRVLRERAAGAQLMAVVKSDGYGHGAVPCARAARAAGATWLGTATPHEALALRAPDSTADHVLAVDA
;
A
#
# COMPACT_ATOMS: atom_id res chain seq x y z
N MET A 1 15.21 -10.00 -31.23
CA MET A 1 13.96 -10.08 -30.46
C MET A 1 13.95 -11.44 -29.79
N ASN A 2 14.29 -11.52 -28.51
CA ASN A 2 14.09 -12.74 -27.75
C ASN A 2 12.62 -12.75 -27.32
N GLU A 3 11.83 -13.63 -27.91
CA GLU A 3 10.55 -14.07 -27.32
C GLU A 3 10.87 -14.71 -25.98
N THR A 4 10.62 -13.97 -24.90
CA THR A 4 10.67 -14.52 -23.55
C THR A 4 9.57 -15.57 -23.47
N ALA A 5 9.96 -16.84 -23.37
CA ALA A 5 9.06 -17.95 -23.14
C ALA A 5 8.03 -17.59 -22.07
N SER A 6 6.75 -17.89 -22.33
CA SER A 6 5.61 -17.64 -21.45
C SER A 6 5.91 -18.12 -20.03
N LEU A 7 6.26 -17.19 -19.14
CA LEU A 7 6.44 -17.45 -17.71
C LEU A 7 5.04 -17.74 -17.14
N ARG A 8 4.85 -18.99 -16.69
CA ARG A 8 3.56 -19.50 -16.15
C ARG A 8 3.32 -19.18 -14.67
N ALA A 9 4.22 -18.46 -14.01
CA ALA A 9 4.08 -18.10 -12.60
C ALA A 9 3.31 -16.79 -12.45
N ARG A 10 2.30 -16.77 -11.58
CA ARG A 10 1.55 -15.56 -11.19
C ARG A 10 1.48 -15.45 -9.68
N ALA A 11 1.46 -14.21 -9.19
CA ALA A 11 1.14 -13.89 -7.80
C ALA A 11 -0.28 -13.35 -7.72
N GLU A 12 -1.13 -13.99 -6.92
CA GLU A 12 -2.49 -13.51 -6.64
C GLU A 12 -2.50 -12.76 -5.33
N ILE A 13 -2.91 -11.49 -5.37
CA ILE A 13 -2.92 -10.62 -4.20
C ILE A 13 -4.34 -10.48 -3.70
N ASP A 14 -4.61 -11.05 -2.52
CA ASP A 14 -5.91 -10.91 -1.86
C ASP A 14 -6.01 -9.58 -1.09
N LEU A 15 -6.64 -8.59 -1.71
CA LEU A 15 -6.89 -7.30 -1.08
C LEU A 15 -7.96 -7.36 0.03
N ALA A 16 -8.81 -8.39 0.07
CA ALA A 16 -9.75 -8.60 1.17
C ALA A 16 -9.01 -9.03 2.43
N ALA A 17 -8.02 -9.92 2.31
CA ALA A 17 -7.13 -10.29 3.40
C ALA A 17 -6.36 -9.06 3.93
N LEU A 18 -5.81 -8.23 3.03
CA LEU A 18 -5.14 -6.98 3.43
C LEU A 18 -6.08 -6.06 4.23
N ARG A 19 -7.32 -5.86 3.77
CA ARG A 19 -8.32 -5.05 4.49
C ARG A 19 -8.66 -5.64 5.86
N ALA A 20 -8.81 -6.96 5.97
CA ALA A 20 -9.07 -7.62 7.24
C ALA A 20 -7.92 -7.40 8.23
N ASN A 21 -6.67 -7.55 7.78
CA ASN A 21 -5.48 -7.31 8.60
C ASN A 21 -5.44 -5.87 9.13
N VAL A 22 -5.73 -4.89 8.27
CA VAL A 22 -5.76 -3.48 8.67
C VAL A 22 -6.84 -3.23 9.73
N ARG A 23 -8.05 -3.80 9.59
CA ARG A 23 -9.12 -3.67 10.60
C ARG A 23 -8.71 -4.27 11.94
N VAL A 24 -8.11 -5.46 11.94
CA VAL A 24 -7.61 -6.09 13.17
C VAL A 24 -6.55 -5.22 13.86
N LEU A 25 -5.62 -4.63 13.10
CA LEU A 25 -4.60 -3.73 13.66
C LEU A 25 -5.23 -2.44 14.21
N ARG A 26 -6.23 -1.89 13.51
CA ARG A 26 -7.01 -0.72 13.96
C ARG A 26 -7.74 -0.97 15.28
N GLU A 27 -8.32 -2.15 15.45
CA GLU A 27 -9.01 -2.55 16.67
C GLU A 27 -8.02 -2.72 17.83
N ARG A 28 -6.86 -3.35 17.58
CA ARG A 28 -5.83 -3.60 18.60
C ARG A 28 -5.08 -2.35 19.03
N ALA A 29 -4.92 -1.39 18.11
CA ALA A 29 -4.26 -0.12 18.36
C ALA A 29 -5.29 1.02 18.54
N ALA A 30 -6.36 0.76 19.29
CA ALA A 30 -7.40 1.75 19.55
C ALA A 30 -6.80 3.06 20.11
N GLY A 31 -7.17 4.19 19.51
CA GLY A 31 -6.67 5.52 19.87
C GLY A 31 -5.40 5.96 19.13
N ALA A 32 -4.71 5.05 18.43
CA ALA A 32 -3.57 5.40 17.58
C ALA A 32 -3.98 5.59 16.11
N GLN A 33 -3.23 6.42 15.38
CA GLN A 33 -3.27 6.46 13.93
C GLN A 33 -2.48 5.27 13.36
N LEU A 34 -3.00 4.65 12.30
CA LEU A 34 -2.34 3.51 11.66
C LEU A 34 -1.70 3.93 10.34
N MET A 35 -0.41 3.61 10.19
CA MET A 35 0.34 3.77 8.97
C MET A 35 0.49 2.44 8.23
N ALA A 36 0.00 2.37 7.00
CA ALA A 36 0.27 1.25 6.11
C ALA A 36 1.53 1.54 5.29
N VAL A 37 2.59 0.75 5.53
CA VAL A 37 3.84 0.88 4.78
C VAL A 37 3.71 0.11 3.47
N VAL A 38 3.88 0.79 2.33
CA VAL A 38 3.70 0.25 0.97
C VAL A 38 4.92 0.51 0.09
N LYS A 39 6.12 0.59 0.68
CA LYS A 39 7.40 0.69 -0.03
C LYS A 39 7.65 -0.50 -0.95
N SER A 40 8.58 -0.35 -1.90
CA SER A 40 9.00 -1.41 -2.83
C SER A 40 7.80 -2.02 -3.57
N ASP A 41 6.96 -1.16 -4.13
CA ASP A 41 5.70 -1.53 -4.79
C ASP A 41 4.77 -2.37 -3.89
N GLY A 42 4.56 -1.93 -2.64
CA GLY A 42 3.73 -2.67 -1.68
C GLY A 42 4.35 -4.02 -1.30
N TYR A 43 5.67 -4.07 -1.07
CA TYR A 43 6.42 -5.32 -0.89
C TYR A 43 6.21 -6.31 -2.04
N GLY A 44 6.12 -5.81 -3.29
CA GLY A 44 5.85 -6.60 -4.49
C GLY A 44 4.38 -7.01 -4.70
N HIS A 45 3.46 -6.53 -3.86
CA HIS A 45 2.01 -6.82 -3.98
C HIS A 45 1.25 -5.76 -4.80
N GLY A 46 1.94 -4.69 -5.25
CA GLY A 46 1.35 -3.54 -5.93
C GLY A 46 1.02 -2.42 -4.94
N ALA A 47 1.78 -1.32 -4.96
CA ALA A 47 1.66 -0.22 -4.00
C ALA A 47 0.31 0.48 -4.08
N VAL A 48 -0.16 0.83 -5.28
CA VAL A 48 -1.42 1.55 -5.48
C VAL A 48 -2.65 0.75 -5.01
N PRO A 49 -2.88 -0.50 -5.45
CA PRO A 49 -4.03 -1.29 -4.98
C PRO A 49 -3.96 -1.56 -3.47
N CYS A 50 -2.76 -1.85 -2.93
CA CYS A 50 -2.58 -2.07 -1.49
C CYS A 50 -2.86 -0.80 -0.68
N ALA A 51 -2.35 0.35 -1.11
CA ALA A 51 -2.59 1.65 -0.47
C ALA A 51 -4.08 1.99 -0.43
N ARG A 52 -4.79 1.82 -1.54
CA ARG A 52 -6.24 2.05 -1.62
C ARG A 52 -7.02 1.11 -0.69
N ALA A 53 -6.67 -0.17 -0.69
CA ALA A 53 -7.29 -1.15 0.18
C ALA A 53 -7.04 -0.85 1.67
N ALA A 54 -5.81 -0.49 2.04
CA ALA A 54 -5.47 -0.13 3.42
C ALA A 54 -6.23 1.12 3.89
N ARG A 55 -6.32 2.15 3.05
CA ARG A 55 -7.13 3.36 3.33
C ARG A 55 -8.61 3.03 3.52
N ALA A 56 -9.19 2.25 2.61
CA ALA A 56 -10.59 1.82 2.71
C ALA A 56 -10.86 0.98 3.97
N ALA A 57 -9.83 0.39 4.59
CA ALA A 57 -9.92 -0.33 5.85
C ALA A 57 -9.58 0.52 7.10
N GLY A 58 -9.24 1.80 6.93
CA GLY A 58 -9.05 2.75 8.03
C GLY A 58 -7.61 3.12 8.37
N ALA A 59 -6.63 2.76 7.54
CA ALA A 59 -5.29 3.35 7.65
C ALA A 59 -5.34 4.84 7.28
N THR A 60 -4.79 5.70 8.14
CA THR A 60 -4.83 7.18 7.97
C THR A 60 -3.50 7.75 7.48
N TRP A 61 -2.46 6.91 7.44
CA TRP A 61 -1.14 7.23 6.89
C TRP A 61 -0.69 6.17 5.90
N LEU A 62 0.07 6.58 4.89
CA LEU A 62 0.87 5.69 4.06
C LEU A 62 2.36 5.98 4.26
N GLY A 63 3.16 4.92 4.35
CA GLY A 63 4.62 5.00 4.43
C GLY A 63 5.30 4.45 3.18
N THR A 64 6.25 5.19 2.61
CA THR A 64 7.10 4.73 1.48
C THR A 64 8.57 4.90 1.81
N ALA A 65 9.46 4.25 1.04
CA ALA A 65 10.91 4.38 1.21
C ALA A 65 11.47 5.60 0.48
N THR A 66 10.79 6.09 -0.57
CA THR A 66 11.28 7.24 -1.33
C THR A 66 10.18 8.26 -1.61
N PRO A 67 10.55 9.53 -1.88
CA PRO A 67 9.61 10.53 -2.37
C PRO A 67 8.95 10.16 -3.70
N HIS A 68 9.66 9.42 -4.57
CA HIS A 68 9.11 8.99 -5.86
C HIS A 68 7.94 8.02 -5.66
N GLU A 69 8.10 7.03 -4.78
CA GLU A 69 7.02 6.14 -4.38
C GLU A 69 5.86 6.92 -3.73
N ALA A 70 6.15 7.91 -2.89
CA ALA A 70 5.12 8.73 -2.26
C ALA A 70 4.31 9.55 -3.29
N LEU A 71 4.98 10.10 -4.31
CA LEU A 71 4.34 10.83 -5.40
C LEU A 71 3.42 9.93 -6.23
N ALA A 72 3.83 8.68 -6.51
CA ALA A 72 3.01 7.73 -7.25
C ALA A 72 1.70 7.36 -6.53
N LEU A 73 1.64 7.55 -5.20
CA LEU A 73 0.44 7.30 -4.38
C LEU A 73 -0.48 8.53 -4.25
N ARG A 74 -0.07 9.71 -4.73
CA ARG A 74 -0.93 10.89 -4.76
C ARG A 74 -1.92 10.79 -5.92
N ALA A 75 -3.21 10.75 -5.60
CA ALA A 75 -4.25 10.99 -6.59
C ALA A 75 -4.49 12.51 -6.73
N PRO A 76 -4.80 13.02 -7.94
CA PRO A 76 -5.01 14.45 -8.19
C PRO A 76 -6.09 15.09 -7.29
N ASP A 77 -7.05 14.30 -6.78
CA ASP A 77 -8.22 14.82 -6.03
C ASP A 77 -8.26 14.36 -4.55
N SER A 78 -7.14 13.89 -3.99
CA SER A 78 -7.09 13.39 -2.60
C SER A 78 -6.94 14.54 -1.60
N THR A 79 -8.05 15.07 -1.09
CA THR A 79 -8.06 16.25 -0.20
C THR A 79 -7.67 16.02 1.25
N ALA A 80 -7.46 14.77 1.69
CA ALA A 80 -6.78 14.48 2.95
C ALA A 80 -6.29 13.04 2.96
N ASP A 81 -4.98 12.82 2.87
CA ASP A 81 -4.30 11.60 3.32
C ASP A 81 -2.81 11.88 3.48
N HIS A 82 -2.24 11.57 4.64
CA HIS A 82 -0.83 11.80 4.90
C HIS A 82 0.02 10.67 4.29
N VAL A 83 0.91 11.03 3.35
CA VAL A 83 1.92 10.12 2.80
C VAL A 83 3.28 10.60 3.29
N LEU A 84 4.00 9.74 4.01
CA LEU A 84 5.35 9.99 4.49
C LEU A 84 6.33 9.11 3.72
N ALA A 85 7.30 9.76 3.07
CA ALA A 85 8.52 9.10 2.63
C ALA A 85 9.53 9.20 3.78
N VAL A 86 9.98 8.07 4.30
CA VAL A 86 11.14 8.03 5.20
C VAL A 86 12.35 7.71 4.34
N ASP A 87 13.33 8.62 4.33
CA ASP A 87 14.63 8.35 3.71
C ASP A 87 15.24 7.17 4.49
N ALA A 88 15.28 6.00 3.87
CA ALA A 88 15.66 4.73 4.49
C ALA A 88 17.07 4.32 4.06
#